data_AF-A0A354IB85-F1
#
_entry.id   AF-A0A354IB85-F1
#
_cell.length_a   1.000
_cell.length_b   1.000
_cell.length_c   1.000
_cell.angle_alpha   90.00
_cell.angle_beta   90.00
_cell.angle_gamma   90.00
#
_symmetry.space_group_name_H-M   'P 1'
#
loop_
_entity.id
_entity.type
_entity.pdbx_description
1 polymer ?
#
loop_
_entity_poly.entity_id
_entity_poly.type
_entity_poly.pdbx_seq_one_letter_code
_entity_poly.pdbx_strand_id
1 'polypeptide(L)'
;FIHNPYDEYNIVTSVHPFFYSENLKRFTEKLVYIPYFILGEIDPEDKNALKDIEKFILVRAIEYADQVVVQSENMRQAYINVLTEHMEGYSRGYWEKKIFGLGSPKVDKVLNTRKEELEIPEEWMRVIRKPDGYWKKIIFYNTTVTALLQHNEQYLVKMRDVLHIFHENQDEVALLWRPH
;
A
#
# COMPACT_ATOMS: atom_id res chain seq x y z
N PHE A 1 -0.70 -16.21 -6.66
CA PHE A 1 -1.06 -14.95 -5.98
C PHE A 1 -0.97 -13.81 -6.99
N ILE A 2 -1.86 -12.83 -6.88
CA ILE A 2 -1.81 -11.60 -7.69
C ILE A 2 -1.90 -10.37 -6.77
N HIS A 3 -1.36 -9.26 -7.25
CA HIS A 3 -1.28 -8.01 -6.51
C HIS A 3 -1.87 -6.83 -7.26
N ASN A 4 -1.74 -6.76 -8.58
CA ASN A 4 -2.38 -5.72 -9.37
C ASN A 4 -3.85 -6.10 -9.64
N PRO A 5 -4.84 -5.30 -9.22
CA PRO A 5 -6.24 -5.70 -9.29
C PRO A 5 -7.04 -5.13 -10.47
N TYR A 6 -6.43 -4.22 -11.23
CA TYR A 6 -7.18 -3.31 -12.09
C TYR A 6 -7.42 -3.83 -13.50
N ASP A 7 -6.62 -4.79 -13.97
CA ASP A 7 -6.60 -5.27 -15.35
C ASP A 7 -6.58 -4.09 -16.35
N GLU A 8 -7.55 -4.00 -17.26
CA GLU A 8 -7.66 -2.95 -18.28
C GLU A 8 -8.04 -1.55 -17.74
N TYR A 9 -8.48 -1.45 -16.49
CA TYR A 9 -9.01 -0.20 -15.91
C TYR A 9 -7.95 0.72 -15.29
N ASN A 10 -6.67 0.31 -15.28
CA ASN A 10 -5.56 1.18 -14.90
C ASN A 10 -4.38 0.99 -15.85
N ILE A 11 -4.29 1.84 -16.87
CA ILE A 11 -3.22 1.81 -17.87
C ILE A 11 -1.88 2.38 -17.37
N VAL A 12 -1.89 3.16 -16.28
CA VAL A 12 -0.68 3.79 -15.72
C VAL A 12 0.19 2.75 -15.02
N THR A 13 -0.44 1.83 -14.29
CA THR A 13 0.23 0.71 -13.63
C THR A 13 -0.48 -0.57 -14.04
N SER A 14 -0.29 -1.00 -15.29
CA SER A 14 -0.86 -2.23 -15.85
C SER A 14 0.21 -3.31 -16.08
N VAL A 15 -0.25 -4.54 -16.25
CA VAL A 15 0.54 -5.67 -16.75
C VAL A 15 0.11 -5.98 -18.18
N HIS A 16 0.88 -6.80 -18.90
CA HIS A 16 0.46 -7.26 -20.22
C HIS A 16 -0.92 -7.97 -20.13
N PRO A 17 -1.90 -7.72 -21.03
CA PRO A 17 -3.28 -8.22 -20.89
C PRO A 17 -3.44 -9.73 -20.71
N PHE A 18 -2.47 -10.50 -21.22
CA PHE A 18 -2.39 -11.95 -20.98
C PHE A 18 -2.37 -12.31 -19.47
N PHE A 19 -1.84 -11.43 -18.63
CA PHE A 19 -1.75 -11.59 -17.17
C PHE A 19 -2.87 -10.89 -16.40
N TYR A 20 -3.96 -10.49 -17.06
CA TYR A 20 -5.15 -10.01 -16.37
C TYR A 20 -5.81 -11.11 -15.54
N SER A 21 -6.47 -10.71 -14.46
CA SER A 21 -7.03 -11.63 -13.48
C SER A 21 -8.05 -12.61 -14.08
N GLU A 22 -8.82 -12.16 -15.08
CA GLU A 22 -9.72 -13.01 -15.88
C GLU A 22 -8.97 -14.17 -16.56
N ASN A 23 -7.84 -13.87 -17.19
CA ASN A 23 -7.03 -14.85 -17.89
C ASN A 23 -6.32 -15.76 -16.89
N LEU A 24 -5.72 -15.19 -15.85
CA LEU A 24 -4.95 -15.93 -14.86
C LEU A 24 -5.79 -17.01 -14.17
N LYS A 25 -7.07 -16.73 -13.87
CA LYS A 25 -7.98 -17.70 -13.25
C LYS A 25 -8.09 -19.01 -14.05
N ARG A 26 -7.91 -18.96 -15.37
CA ARG A 26 -8.01 -20.13 -16.25
C ARG A 26 -6.78 -21.05 -16.20
N PHE A 27 -5.67 -20.58 -15.64
CA PHE A 27 -4.39 -21.28 -15.60
C PHE A 27 -3.96 -21.69 -14.19
N THR A 28 -4.86 -21.58 -13.20
CA THR A 28 -4.61 -22.02 -11.83
C THR A 28 -5.88 -22.62 -11.23
N GLU A 29 -5.72 -23.57 -10.31
CA GLU A 29 -6.83 -24.08 -9.50
C GLU A 29 -7.32 -23.05 -8.47
N LYS A 30 -6.43 -22.13 -8.06
CA LYS A 30 -6.72 -21.13 -7.05
C LYS A 30 -5.95 -19.83 -7.31
N LEU A 31 -6.69 -18.78 -7.58
CA LEU A 31 -6.21 -17.42 -7.72
C LEU A 31 -6.48 -16.64 -6.44
N VAL A 32 -5.42 -16.21 -5.75
CA VAL A 32 -5.54 -15.42 -4.51
C VAL A 32 -5.07 -14.00 -4.76
N TYR A 33 -5.93 -13.02 -4.52
CA TYR A 33 -5.61 -11.60 -4.58
C TYR A 33 -5.21 -11.08 -3.20
N ILE A 34 -4.08 -10.38 -3.14
CA ILE A 34 -3.60 -9.67 -1.96
C ILE A 34 -3.25 -8.25 -2.40
N PRO A 35 -3.93 -7.19 -1.89
CA PRO A 35 -3.62 -5.82 -2.25
C PRO A 35 -2.13 -5.48 -2.05
N TYR A 36 -1.52 -4.81 -3.02
CA TYR A 36 -0.14 -4.32 -2.88
C TYR A 36 -0.02 -3.09 -1.98
N PHE A 37 -1.14 -2.51 -1.54
CA PHE A 37 -1.19 -1.36 -0.65
C PHE A 37 -1.80 -1.74 0.69
N ILE A 38 -1.62 -0.86 1.68
CA ILE A 38 -2.30 -0.90 2.97
C ILE A 38 -2.98 0.46 3.11
N LEU A 39 -4.22 0.47 3.57
CA LEU A 39 -4.97 1.69 3.89
C LEU A 39 -4.92 1.96 5.40
N GLY A 40 -5.33 3.15 5.82
CA GLY A 40 -5.65 3.37 7.22
C GLY A 40 -6.73 2.38 7.67
N GLU A 41 -6.71 1.99 8.94
CA GLU A 41 -7.76 1.14 9.48
C GLU A 41 -9.11 1.87 9.39
N ILE A 42 -10.15 1.13 9.04
CA ILE A 42 -11.47 1.69 8.75
C ILE A 42 -12.50 1.18 9.76
N ASP A 43 -13.48 2.02 10.06
CA ASP A 43 -14.70 1.60 10.74
C ASP A 43 -15.70 1.09 9.68
N PRO A 44 -16.07 -0.21 9.69
CA PRO A 44 -16.99 -0.76 8.69
C PRO A 44 -18.42 -0.22 8.78
N GLU A 45 -18.76 0.52 9.85
CA GLU A 45 -20.06 1.18 10.01
C GLU A 45 -20.06 2.63 9.50
N ASP A 46 -18.87 3.21 9.24
CA ASP A 46 -18.76 4.56 8.68
C ASP A 46 -18.94 4.53 7.15
N LYS A 47 -20.16 4.80 6.71
CA LYS A 47 -20.53 4.85 5.29
C LYS A 47 -19.71 5.85 4.47
N ASN A 48 -19.29 6.97 5.05
CA ASN A 48 -18.47 7.94 4.30
C ASN A 48 -17.07 7.38 4.08
N ALA A 49 -16.48 6.78 5.10
CA ALA A 49 -15.18 6.11 4.98
C ALA A 49 -15.24 4.95 3.97
N LEU A 50 -16.32 4.17 3.95
CA LEU A 50 -16.51 3.09 2.96
C LEU A 50 -16.52 3.64 1.53
N LYS A 51 -17.24 4.74 1.30
CA LYS A 51 -17.33 5.38 -0.01
C LYS A 51 -15.97 5.85 -0.54
N ASP A 52 -15.11 6.37 0.33
CA ASP A 52 -13.77 6.83 -0.04
C ASP A 52 -12.85 5.70 -0.53
N ILE A 53 -13.14 4.46 -0.13
CA ILE A 53 -12.33 3.28 -0.47
C ILE A 53 -12.98 2.36 -1.52
N GLU A 54 -14.21 2.63 -1.98
CA GLU A 54 -14.91 1.82 -3.00
C GLU A 54 -14.04 1.55 -4.22
N LYS A 55 -13.31 2.56 -4.71
CA LYS A 55 -12.40 2.45 -5.87
C LYS A 55 -11.27 1.42 -5.71
N PHE A 56 -10.96 1.03 -4.47
CA PHE A 56 -9.96 -0.01 -4.17
C PHE A 56 -10.59 -1.40 -4.03
N ILE A 57 -11.92 -1.47 -3.87
CA ILE A 57 -12.72 -2.69 -3.66
C ILE A 57 -13.40 -3.11 -4.96
N LEU A 58 -13.95 -2.18 -5.73
CA LEU A 58 -14.69 -2.44 -6.97
C LEU A 58 -13.70 -2.56 -8.14
N VAL A 59 -12.93 -3.66 -8.14
CA VAL A 59 -11.83 -3.93 -9.08
C VAL A 59 -11.88 -5.36 -9.60
N ARG A 60 -11.35 -5.60 -10.82
CA ARG A 60 -11.49 -6.86 -11.57
C ARG A 60 -10.95 -8.08 -10.83
N ALA A 61 -9.83 -7.94 -10.11
CA ALA A 61 -9.30 -9.05 -9.33
C ALA A 61 -10.25 -9.52 -8.22
N ILE A 62 -11.14 -8.67 -7.69
CA ILE A 62 -12.14 -9.10 -6.70
C ILE A 62 -13.20 -10.00 -7.33
N GLU A 63 -13.53 -9.80 -8.61
CA GLU A 63 -14.46 -10.67 -9.34
C GLU A 63 -13.81 -12.02 -9.63
N TYR A 64 -12.60 -12.01 -10.20
CA TYR A 64 -11.98 -13.22 -10.76
C TYR A 64 -11.16 -14.04 -9.78
N ALA A 65 -10.59 -13.45 -8.72
CA ALA A 65 -9.89 -14.24 -7.71
C ALA A 65 -10.84 -15.24 -7.03
N ASP A 66 -10.33 -16.36 -6.57
CA ASP A 66 -11.08 -17.32 -5.74
C ASP A 66 -11.09 -16.89 -4.27
N GLN A 67 -10.03 -16.21 -3.83
CA GLN A 67 -9.93 -15.63 -2.50
C GLN A 67 -9.24 -14.28 -2.52
N VAL A 68 -9.59 -13.46 -1.53
CA VAL A 68 -9.02 -12.14 -1.32
C VAL A 68 -8.56 -12.05 0.13
N VAL A 69 -7.32 -11.63 0.35
CA VAL A 69 -6.79 -11.42 1.70
C VAL A 69 -6.55 -9.92 1.92
N VAL A 70 -7.18 -9.36 2.94
CA VAL A 70 -7.10 -7.96 3.34
C VAL A 70 -6.50 -7.81 4.73
N GLN A 71 -6.07 -6.58 5.04
CA GLN A 71 -5.19 -6.25 6.17
C GLN A 71 -5.77 -6.49 7.57
N SER A 72 -7.08 -6.66 7.72
CA SER A 72 -7.74 -6.78 9.03
C SER A 72 -9.17 -7.29 8.91
N GLU A 73 -9.78 -7.65 10.05
CA GLU A 73 -11.20 -8.02 10.10
C GLU A 73 -12.13 -6.83 9.76
N ASN A 74 -11.82 -5.61 10.24
CA ASN A 74 -12.63 -4.45 9.88
C ASN A 74 -12.58 -4.17 8.37
N MET A 75 -11.40 -4.30 7.75
CA MET A 75 -11.28 -4.17 6.30
C MET A 75 -12.04 -5.29 5.57
N ARG A 76 -12.04 -6.52 6.11
CA ARG A 76 -12.87 -7.61 5.57
C ARG A 76 -14.35 -7.24 5.60
N GLN A 77 -14.86 -6.72 6.72
CA GLN A 77 -16.26 -6.29 6.81
C GLN A 77 -16.56 -5.13 5.86
N ALA A 78 -15.66 -4.14 5.75
CA ALA A 78 -15.78 -3.04 4.81
C ALA A 78 -15.92 -3.54 3.35
N TYR A 79 -15.06 -4.48 2.94
CA TYR A 79 -15.15 -5.12 1.62
C TYR A 79 -16.47 -5.85 1.44
N ILE A 80 -16.90 -6.65 2.41
CA ILE A 80 -18.16 -7.41 2.32
C ILE A 80 -19.36 -6.46 2.23
N ASN A 81 -19.38 -5.37 3.00
CA ASN A 81 -20.45 -4.38 2.98
C ASN A 81 -20.56 -3.70 1.62
N VAL A 82 -19.45 -3.15 1.11
CA VAL A 82 -19.39 -2.52 -0.22
C VAL A 82 -19.76 -3.50 -1.33
N LEU A 83 -19.20 -4.71 -1.33
CA LEU A 83 -19.50 -5.70 -2.37
C LEU A 83 -20.95 -6.19 -2.33
N THR A 84 -21.54 -6.33 -1.15
CA THR A 84 -22.95 -6.72 -1.02
C THR A 84 -23.89 -5.62 -1.52
N GLU A 85 -23.50 -4.36 -1.37
CA GLU A 85 -24.29 -3.21 -1.85
C GLU A 85 -24.19 -3.01 -3.36
N HIS A 86 -23.00 -3.20 -3.95
CA HIS A 86 -22.75 -2.84 -5.35
C HIS A 86 -22.75 -4.01 -6.33
N MET A 87 -22.56 -5.25 -5.88
CA MET A 87 -22.44 -6.42 -6.77
C MET A 87 -23.71 -7.27 -6.72
N GLU A 88 -24.62 -7.03 -7.66
CA GLU A 88 -25.83 -7.83 -7.82
C GLU A 88 -25.54 -9.30 -8.16
N GLY A 89 -26.45 -10.20 -7.78
CA GLY A 89 -26.34 -11.63 -8.06
C GLY A 89 -25.47 -12.43 -7.08
N TYR A 90 -24.78 -11.76 -6.15
CA TYR A 90 -24.01 -12.41 -5.09
C TYR A 90 -24.63 -12.15 -3.71
N SER A 91 -24.70 -13.19 -2.89
CA SER A 91 -25.14 -13.04 -1.50
C SER A 91 -24.00 -12.56 -0.60
N ARG A 92 -24.32 -11.93 0.54
CA ARG A 92 -23.32 -11.63 1.57
C ARG A 92 -22.47 -12.85 1.94
N GLY A 93 -23.12 -14.01 2.08
CA GLY A 93 -22.45 -15.28 2.40
C GLY A 93 -21.47 -15.78 1.33
N TYR A 94 -21.63 -15.36 0.07
CA TYR A 94 -20.60 -15.59 -0.96
C TYR A 94 -19.35 -14.76 -0.68
N TRP A 95 -19.52 -13.46 -0.40
CA TRP A 95 -18.40 -12.57 -0.08
C TRP A 95 -17.69 -12.96 1.22
N GLU A 96 -18.43 -13.37 2.24
CA GLU A 96 -17.86 -13.84 3.52
C GLU A 96 -16.94 -15.05 3.37
N LYS A 97 -17.20 -15.94 2.40
CA LYS A 97 -16.36 -17.10 2.07
C LYS A 97 -15.15 -16.73 1.21
N LYS A 98 -15.21 -15.59 0.52
CA LYS A 98 -14.20 -15.15 -0.45
C LYS A 98 -13.18 -14.19 0.15
N ILE A 99 -13.61 -13.29 1.04
CA ILE A 99 -12.78 -12.24 1.64
C ILE A 99 -12.30 -12.66 3.03
N PHE A 100 -11.00 -12.53 3.29
CA PHE A 100 -10.35 -12.92 4.54
C PHE A 100 -9.53 -11.77 5.12
N GLY A 101 -9.70 -11.47 6.41
CA GLY A 101 -8.99 -10.41 7.13
C GLY A 101 -7.73 -10.91 7.82
N LEU A 102 -6.81 -11.56 7.10
CA LEU A 102 -5.68 -12.29 7.71
C LEU A 102 -4.44 -11.42 7.94
N GLY A 103 -4.49 -10.13 7.61
CA GLY A 103 -3.32 -9.26 7.70
C GLY A 103 -2.71 -8.97 6.34
N SER A 104 -1.48 -8.44 6.36
CA SER A 104 -0.74 -8.09 5.16
C SER A 104 0.69 -8.58 5.29
N PRO A 105 1.25 -9.27 4.26
CA PRO A 105 2.66 -9.68 4.26
C PRO A 105 3.63 -8.50 4.49
N LYS A 106 3.22 -7.27 4.16
CA LYS A 106 4.00 -6.06 4.42
C LYS A 106 4.07 -5.73 5.91
N VAL A 107 2.96 -5.89 6.64
CA VAL A 107 2.93 -5.72 8.11
C VAL A 107 3.74 -6.82 8.76
N ASP A 108 3.56 -8.07 8.33
CA ASP A 108 4.33 -9.20 8.84
C ASP A 108 5.83 -8.98 8.66
N LYS A 109 6.24 -8.46 7.49
CA LYS A 109 7.64 -8.12 7.25
C LYS A 109 8.15 -7.08 8.24
N VAL A 110 7.38 -6.03 8.52
CA VAL A 110 7.78 -4.99 9.49
C VAL A 110 7.88 -5.55 10.90
N LEU A 111 6.88 -6.32 11.35
CA LEU A 111 6.84 -6.89 12.70
C LEU A 111 7.95 -7.93 12.94
N ASN A 112 8.33 -8.67 11.91
CA ASN A 112 9.37 -9.71 12.01
C ASN A 112 10.77 -9.19 11.67
N THR A 113 10.95 -7.91 11.33
CA THR A 113 12.27 -7.36 11.02
C THR A 113 12.94 -6.86 12.30
N ARG A 114 14.06 -7.49 12.67
CA ARG A 114 14.91 -7.03 13.77
C ARG A 114 16.06 -6.19 13.25
N LYS A 115 16.43 -5.14 13.98
CA LYS A 115 17.48 -4.21 13.56
C LYS A 115 18.83 -4.91 13.39
N GLU A 116 19.08 -5.91 14.24
CA GLU A 116 20.33 -6.67 14.29
C GLU A 116 20.50 -7.61 13.08
N GLU A 117 19.40 -7.92 12.38
CA GLU A 117 19.38 -8.80 11.21
C GLU A 117 19.45 -8.02 9.89
N LEU A 118 19.48 -6.69 9.94
CA LEU A 118 19.54 -5.85 8.75
C LEU A 118 20.97 -5.76 8.23
N GLU A 119 21.18 -6.27 7.03
CA GLU A 119 22.36 -5.95 6.23
C GLU A 119 22.16 -4.57 5.58
N ILE A 120 22.83 -3.56 6.13
CA ILE A 120 22.79 -2.19 5.60
C ILE A 120 24.03 -1.97 4.73
N PRO A 121 23.86 -1.54 3.47
CA PRO A 121 24.98 -1.26 2.58
C PRO A 121 25.97 -0.25 3.18
N GLU A 122 27.27 -0.42 2.90
CA GLU A 122 28.32 0.43 3.46
C GLU A 122 28.12 1.92 3.14
N GLU A 123 27.62 2.25 1.94
CA GLU A 123 27.32 3.62 1.56
C GLU A 123 26.27 4.26 2.49
N TRP A 124 25.27 3.49 2.92
CA TRP A 124 24.28 3.95 3.88
C TRP A 124 24.84 4.05 5.29
N MET A 125 25.74 3.13 5.66
CA MET A 125 26.42 3.20 6.96
C MET A 125 27.23 4.50 7.12
N ARG A 126 27.83 5.02 6.04
CA ARG A 126 28.52 6.32 6.04
C ARG A 126 27.57 7.49 6.22
N VAL A 127 26.32 7.39 5.74
CA VAL A 127 25.30 8.43 5.87
C VAL A 127 24.70 8.44 7.27
N ILE A 128 24.36 7.27 7.80
CA ILE A 128 23.57 7.14 9.04
C ILE A 128 24.41 7.08 10.32
N ARG A 129 25.74 6.92 10.24
CA ARG A 129 26.63 6.96 11.42
C ARG A 129 27.28 8.33 11.60
N LYS A 130 27.53 8.66 12.86
CA LYS A 130 28.35 9.78 13.30
C LYS A 130 29.82 9.36 13.46
N PRO A 131 30.76 10.32 13.55
CA PRO A 131 32.19 10.02 13.77
C PRO A 131 32.46 9.24 15.07
N ASP A 132 31.62 9.41 16.09
CA ASP A 132 31.69 8.70 17.38
C ASP A 132 31.14 7.26 17.33
N GLY A 133 30.65 6.81 16.17
CA GLY A 133 30.11 5.47 15.95
C GLY A 133 28.61 5.33 16.26
N TYR A 134 27.96 6.34 16.86
CA TYR A 134 26.52 6.33 17.10
C TYR A 134 25.73 6.59 15.81
N TRP A 135 24.45 6.23 15.82
CA TRP A 135 23.55 6.50 14.70
C TRP A 135 23.04 7.93 14.75
N LYS A 136 22.98 8.60 13.60
CA LYS A 136 22.19 9.81 13.40
C LYS A 136 20.71 9.51 13.60
N LYS A 137 19.93 10.54 13.91
CA LYS A 137 18.47 10.43 13.86
C LYS A 137 18.05 10.25 12.40
N ILE A 138 17.42 9.13 12.08
CA ILE A 138 16.91 8.88 10.72
C ILE A 138 15.48 9.41 10.65
N ILE A 139 15.23 10.33 9.72
CA ILE A 139 13.89 10.88 9.49
C ILE A 139 13.44 10.46 8.10
N PHE A 140 12.29 9.77 8.07
CA PHE A 140 11.62 9.39 6.85
C PHE A 140 10.74 10.52 6.36
N TYR A 141 11.04 11.05 5.17
CA TYR A 141 10.27 12.09 4.53
C TYR A 141 9.59 11.52 3.29
N ASN A 142 8.26 11.48 3.28
CA ASN A 142 7.47 10.97 2.16
C ASN A 142 6.72 12.12 1.49
N THR A 143 6.89 12.26 0.18
CA THR A 143 6.20 13.27 -0.64
C THR A 143 5.16 12.58 -1.54
N THR A 144 4.09 13.27 -1.92
CA THR A 144 2.98 12.67 -2.69
C THR A 144 2.68 13.47 -3.97
N VAL A 145 2.36 12.77 -5.05
CA VAL A 145 1.89 13.41 -6.30
C VAL A 145 0.64 14.25 -6.06
N THR A 146 -0.29 13.77 -5.23
CA THR A 146 -1.51 14.52 -4.93
C THR A 146 -1.23 15.89 -4.32
N ALA A 147 -0.31 15.97 -3.35
CA ALA A 147 0.04 17.25 -2.74
C ALA A 147 0.74 18.19 -3.73
N LEU A 148 1.59 17.65 -4.62
CA LEU A 148 2.20 18.41 -5.70
C LEU A 148 1.14 18.97 -6.66
N LEU A 149 0.18 18.15 -7.10
CA LEU A 149 -0.88 18.58 -8.03
C LEU A 149 -1.84 19.61 -7.41
N GLN A 150 -2.10 19.51 -6.10
CA GLN A 150 -3.00 20.42 -5.38
C GLN A 150 -2.36 21.78 -5.09
N HIS A 151 -1.06 21.80 -4.79
CA HIS A 151 -0.37 23.01 -4.29
C HIS A 151 0.70 23.56 -5.24
N ASN A 152 0.99 22.87 -6.34
CA ASN A 152 1.92 23.25 -7.41
C ASN A 152 3.25 23.81 -6.86
N GLU A 153 3.60 25.05 -7.23
CA GLU A 153 4.86 25.69 -6.87
C GLU A 153 5.06 25.85 -5.36
N GLN A 154 3.98 26.06 -4.59
CA GLN A 154 4.08 26.19 -3.13
C GLN A 154 4.58 24.90 -2.48
N TYR A 155 4.23 23.74 -3.06
CA TYR A 155 4.75 22.46 -2.61
C TYR A 155 6.26 22.34 -2.85
N LEU A 156 6.74 22.81 -4.00
CA LEU A 156 8.16 22.82 -4.34
C LEU A 156 8.97 23.75 -3.43
N VAL A 157 8.43 24.94 -3.11
CA VAL A 157 9.03 25.86 -2.13
C VAL A 157 9.17 25.18 -0.77
N LYS A 158 8.09 24.58 -0.26
CA LYS A 158 8.12 23.82 0.99
C LYS A 158 9.15 22.69 0.96
N MET A 159 9.20 21.90 -0.12
CA MET A 159 10.15 20.81 -0.26
C MET A 159 11.58 21.31 -0.22
N ARG A 160 11.90 22.39 -0.93
CA ARG A 160 13.22 23.03 -0.90
C ARG A 160 13.60 23.43 0.52
N ASP A 161 12.69 24.08 1.25
CA ASP A 161 12.95 24.56 2.61
C ASP A 161 13.18 23.38 3.58
N VAL A 162 12.40 22.31 3.44
CA VAL A 162 12.60 21.05 4.21
C VAL A 162 13.96 20.41 3.89
N LEU A 163 14.33 20.30 2.61
CA LEU A 163 15.62 19.75 2.20
C LEU A 163 16.79 20.62 2.67
N HIS A 164 16.62 21.95 2.72
CA HIS A 164 17.61 22.85 3.27
C HIS A 164 17.86 22.60 4.77
N ILE A 165 16.80 22.43 5.56
CA ILE A 165 16.90 22.07 6.98
C ILE A 165 17.67 20.75 7.16
N PHE A 166 17.41 19.73 6.33
CA PHE A 166 18.16 18.47 6.38
C PHE A 166 19.63 18.66 6.03
N HIS A 167 19.94 19.52 5.06
CA HIS A 167 21.31 19.81 4.68
C HIS A 167 22.07 20.52 5.80
N GLU A 168 21.48 21.52 6.45
CA GLU A 168 22.08 22.22 7.60
C GLU A 168 22.31 21.31 8.80
N ASN A 169 21.51 20.24 8.94
CA ASN A 169 21.58 19.31 10.07
C ASN A 169 22.17 17.93 9.69
N GLN A 170 22.89 17.84 8.57
CA GLN A 170 23.34 16.56 8.00
C GLN A 170 24.30 15.76 8.89
N ASP A 171 24.98 16.40 9.84
CA ASP A 171 25.87 15.73 10.80
C ASP A 171 25.10 15.00 11.91
N GLU A 172 23.88 15.46 12.21
CA GLU A 172 23.03 14.97 13.30
C GLU A 172 21.86 14.09 12.80
N VAL A 173 21.41 14.34 11.57
CA VAL A 173 20.20 13.76 10.99
C VAL A 173 20.51 13.14 9.62
N ALA A 174 19.99 11.94 9.39
CA ALA A 174 19.97 11.32 8.07
C ALA A 174 18.55 11.41 7.48
N LEU A 175 18.47 11.92 6.26
CA LEU A 175 17.23 11.98 5.48
C LEU A 175 17.04 10.69 4.70
N LEU A 176 15.96 9.96 4.99
CA LEU A 176 15.44 8.91 4.12
C LEU A 176 14.26 9.48 3.34
N TRP A 177 14.54 10.03 2.15
CA TRP A 177 13.51 10.64 1.31
C TRP A 177 12.89 9.62 0.35
N ARG A 178 11.56 9.50 0.39
CA ARG A 178 10.76 8.74 -0.56
C ARG A 178 9.93 9.70 -1.42
N PRO A 179 10.36 10.01 -2.64
CA PRO A 179 9.51 10.66 -3.63
C PRO A 179 8.40 9.71 -4.10
N HIS A 180 7.33 10.29 -4.65
CA HIS A 180 6.28 9.56 -5.34
C HIS A 180 6.64 9.40 -6.81
#